data_AF-A0A7W8J7L8-F1
#
_entry.id   AF-A0A7W8J7L8-F1
#
_cell.length_a   1.000
_cell.length_b   1.000
_cell.length_c   1.000
_cell.angle_alpha   90.00
_cell.angle_beta   90.00
_cell.angle_gamma   90.00
#
_symmetry.space_group_name_H-M   'P 1'
#
loop_
_entity.id
_entity.type
_entity.pdbx_description
1 polymer ?
#
loop_
_entity_poly.entity_id
_entity_poly.type
_entity_poly.pdbx_seq_one_letter_code
_entity_poly.pdbx_strand_id
1 'polypeptide(L)' 'MRKNSPTVPGLEVEDERDLEAERRRLCGLIDRFAAAGPAGCTTHPHSFFGRLTPQEWSAWMYKHLDHHLRQFGA' A
#
# COMPACT_ATOMS: atom_id res chain seq x y z
N MET A 1 -4.18 8.61 -11.54
CA MET A 1 -5.60 8.37 -11.20
C MET A 1 -6.30 9.71 -11.04
N ARG A 2 -7.52 9.87 -11.58
CA ARG A 2 -8.33 11.07 -11.35
C ARG A 2 -8.98 10.97 -9.96
N LYS A 3 -9.17 12.09 -9.27
CA LYS A 3 -9.97 12.14 -8.04
C LYS A 3 -11.37 11.58 -8.36
N ASN A 4 -11.90 10.70 -7.51
CA ASN A 4 -13.18 9.98 -7.69
C ASN A 4 -13.23 9.01 -8.89
N SER A 5 -12.10 8.40 -9.28
CA SER A 5 -12.14 7.28 -10.23
C SER A 5 -12.82 6.05 -9.58
N PRO A 6 -13.57 5.24 -10.34
CA PRO A 6 -14.24 4.06 -9.79
C PRO A 6 -13.23 3.04 -9.24
N THR A 7 -13.60 2.39 -8.14
CA THR A 7 -12.87 1.24 -7.59
C THR A 7 -12.94 0.09 -8.61
N VAL A 8 -11.88 -0.70 -8.70
CA VAL A 8 -11.90 -1.91 -9.55
C VAL A 8 -12.89 -2.90 -8.91
N PRO A 9 -13.77 -3.59 -9.66
CA PRO A 9 -14.82 -4.43 -9.08
C PRO A 9 -14.33 -5.45 -8.04
N GLY A 10 -13.15 -6.05 -8.26
CA GLY A 10 -12.56 -7.01 -7.31
C GLY A 10 -12.03 -6.40 -6.00
N LEU A 11 -12.07 -5.08 -5.86
CA LEU A 11 -11.67 -4.33 -4.66
C LEU A 11 -12.85 -3.57 -4.04
N GLU A 12 -14.06 -3.75 -4.57
CA GLU A 12 -15.27 -3.20 -3.95
C GLU A 12 -15.58 -3.95 -2.65
N VAL A 13 -15.85 -3.19 -1.59
CA VAL A 13 -16.18 -3.70 -0.27
C VAL A 13 -17.67 -3.48 -0.05
N GLU A 14 -18.45 -4.56 -0.17
CA GLU A 14 -19.91 -4.55 -0.03
C GLU A 14 -20.38 -4.91 1.39
N ASP A 15 -19.47 -5.44 2.22
CA ASP A 15 -19.73 -5.87 3.59
C ASP A 15 -19.31 -4.84 4.65
N GLU A 16 -19.85 -4.98 5.86
CA GLU A 16 -19.46 -4.14 6.99
C GLU A 16 -18.03 -4.49 7.45
N ARG A 17 -17.20 -3.46 7.66
CA ARG A 17 -15.82 -3.61 8.10
C ARG A 17 -15.58 -2.87 9.40
N ASP A 18 -14.88 -3.52 10.33
CA ASP A 18 -14.30 -2.86 11.49
C ASP A 18 -13.06 -2.04 11.07
N LEU A 19 -13.25 -0.74 10.84
CA LEU A 19 -12.19 0.18 10.44
C LEU A 19 -11.07 0.29 11.49
N GLU A 20 -11.39 0.08 12.78
CA GLU A 20 -10.40 0.10 13.86
C GLU A 20 -9.47 -1.12 13.75
N ALA A 21 -10.04 -2.29 13.46
CA ALA A 21 -9.26 -3.50 13.19
C ALA A 21 -8.40 -3.37 11.92
N GLU A 22 -8.96 -2.86 10.82
CA GLU A 22 -8.19 -2.69 9.57
C GLU A 22 -7.08 -1.63 9.72
N ARG A 23 -7.31 -0.55 10.47
CA ARG A 23 -6.24 0.42 10.77
C ARG A 23 -5.09 -0.22 11.55
N ARG A 24 -5.39 -0.98 12.60
CA ARG A 24 -4.36 -1.68 13.39
C ARG A 24 -3.57 -2.66 12.52
N ARG A 25 -4.27 -3.38 11.64
CA ARG A 25 -3.65 -4.30 10.67
C ARG A 25 -2.73 -3.57 9.70
N LEU A 26 -3.15 -2.44 9.14
CA LEU A 26 -2.32 -1.61 8.27
C LEU A 26 -1.07 -1.11 8.99
N CYS A 27 -1.20 -0.57 10.21
CA CYS A 27 -0.05 -0.15 11.02
C CYS A 27 0.94 -1.30 11.24
N GLY A 28 0.46 -2.49 11.61
CA GLY A 28 1.33 -3.66 11.79
C GLY A 28 2.05 -4.11 10.51
N LEU A 29 1.42 -3.95 9.34
CA LEU A 29 2.06 -4.22 8.05
C LEU A 29 3.16 -3.19 7.73
N ILE A 30 2.94 -1.92 8.05
CA ILE A 30 3.94 -0.85 7.90
C ILE A 30 5.14 -1.13 8.81
N ASP A 31 4.89 -1.46 10.10
CA ASP A 31 5.95 -1.77 11.06
C ASP A 31 6.76 -2.99 10.62
N ARG A 32 6.08 -4.05 10.15
CA ARG A 32 6.74 -5.25 9.62
C ARG A 32 7.62 -4.92 8.41
N PHE A 33 7.11 -4.11 7.48
CA PHE A 33 7.86 -3.70 6.29
C PHE A 33 9.10 -2.88 6.67
N ALA A 34 8.94 -1.92 7.57
CA ALA A 34 10.04 -1.08 8.06
C ALA A 34 11.11 -1.91 8.79
N ALA A 35 10.70 -2.83 9.68
CA ALA A 35 11.61 -3.67 10.45
C ALA A 35 12.40 -4.66 9.59
N ALA A 36 11.81 -5.17 8.50
CA ALA A 36 12.49 -6.10 7.61
C ALA A 36 13.61 -5.43 6.77
N GLY A 37 13.56 -4.11 6.61
CA GLY A 37 14.57 -3.34 5.89
C GLY A 37 14.78 -3.79 4.44
N PRO A 38 15.96 -3.52 3.85
CA PRO A 38 16.24 -3.86 2.46
C PRO A 38 16.09 -5.36 2.13
N ALA A 39 16.39 -6.24 3.08
CA ALA A 39 16.29 -7.69 2.91
C ALA A 39 14.83 -8.18 2.87
N GLY A 40 13.88 -7.41 3.39
CA GLY A 40 12.46 -7.69 3.29
C GLY A 40 11.83 -7.34 1.94
N CYS A 41 12.54 -6.59 1.09
CA CYS A 41 12.03 -6.23 -0.23
C CYS A 41 12.07 -7.43 -1.17
N THR A 42 10.98 -7.65 -1.90
CA THR A 42 10.90 -8.73 -2.89
C THR A 42 11.81 -8.46 -4.09
N THR A 43 12.39 -9.53 -4.63
CA THR A 43 13.12 -9.50 -5.91
C THR A 43 12.19 -9.73 -7.12
N HIS A 44 10.91 -10.01 -6.86
CA HIS A 44 9.92 -10.18 -7.91
C HIS A 44 9.66 -8.84 -8.62
N PRO A 45 9.59 -8.81 -9.97
CA PRO A 45 9.28 -7.59 -10.69
C PRO A 45 7.91 -7.02 -10.29
N HIS A 46 7.83 -5.72 -10.08
CA HIS A 46 6.58 -5.00 -9.93
C HIS A 46 5.81 -4.97 -11.25
N SER A 47 4.50 -5.19 -11.21
CA SER A 47 3.64 -5.33 -12.39
C SER A 47 3.69 -4.15 -13.37
N PHE A 48 3.93 -2.93 -12.85
CA PHE A 48 4.02 -1.71 -13.66
C PHE A 48 5.44 -1.21 -13.90
N PHE A 49 6.38 -1.48 -12.99
CA PHE A 49 7.71 -0.86 -12.99
C PHE A 49 8.85 -1.83 -13.25
N GLY A 50 8.56 -3.14 -13.35
CA GLY A 50 9.58 -4.16 -13.52
C GLY A 50 10.41 -4.33 -12.26
N ARG A 51 11.70 -4.66 -12.41
CA ARG A 51 12.59 -4.88 -11.28
C ARG A 51 12.89 -3.56 -10.57
N LEU A 52 12.70 -3.56 -9.26
CA LEU A 52 13.02 -2.43 -8.39
C LEU A 52 14.11 -2.84 -7.40
N THR A 53 15.01 -1.90 -7.11
CA THR A 53 15.92 -2.00 -5.97
C THR A 53 15.14 -1.87 -4.66
N PRO A 54 15.69 -2.33 -3.52
CA PRO A 54 15.05 -2.14 -2.21
C PRO A 54 14.73 -0.67 -1.88
N GLN A 55 15.57 0.26 -2.33
CA GLN A 55 15.37 1.69 -2.12
C GLN A 55 14.18 2.21 -2.95
N GLU A 56 14.06 1.78 -4.20
CA GLU A 56 12.91 2.12 -5.05
C GLU A 56 11.62 1.49 -4.53
N TRP A 57 11.67 0.24 -4.04
CA TRP A 57 10.54 -0.40 -3.35
C TRP A 57 10.08 0.41 -2.14
N SER A 58 11.02 0.84 -1.30
CA SER A 58 10.72 1.63 -0.10
C SER A 58 10.11 2.98 -0.46
N ALA A 59 10.70 3.69 -1.42
CA ALA A 59 10.20 4.98 -1.89
C ALA A 59 8.82 4.86 -2.56
N TRP A 60 8.62 3.81 -3.36
CA TRP A 60 7.33 3.51 -3.98
C TRP A 60 6.27 3.23 -2.92
N MET A 61 6.57 2.37 -1.94
CA MET A 61 5.60 1.98 -0.91
C MET A 61 5.11 3.18 -0.11
N TYR A 62 6.05 4.03 0.30
CA TYR A 62 5.73 5.29 0.97
C TYR A 62 4.82 6.18 0.11
N LYS A 63 5.21 6.45 -1.14
CA LYS A 63 4.43 7.32 -2.05
C LYS A 63 3.04 6.77 -2.35
N HIS A 64 2.94 5.45 -2.55
CA HIS A 64 1.68 4.79 -2.85
C HIS A 64 0.72 4.81 -1.67
N LEU A 65 1.22 4.51 -0.47
CA LEU A 65 0.43 4.58 0.75
C LEU A 65 -0.04 6.02 1.02
N ASP A 66 0.87 6.99 0.96
CA ASP A 66 0.58 8.42 1.15
C ASP A 66 -0.47 8.94 0.15
N HIS A 67 -0.36 8.53 -1.13
CA HIS A 67 -1.37 8.85 -2.14
C HIS A 67 -2.76 8.37 -1.73
N HIS A 68 -2.89 7.12 -1.29
CA HIS A 68 -4.18 6.55 -0.88
C HIS A 68 -4.72 7.17 0.39
N LEU A 69 -3.88 7.45 1.40
CA LEU A 69 -4.33 8.10 2.64
C LEU A 69 -4.87 9.51 2.38
N ARG A 70 -4.21 10.29 1.50
CA ARG A 70 -4.70 11.62 1.10
C ARG A 70 -6.04 11.60 0.36
N GLN A 71 -6.42 10.47 -0.27
CA GLN A 71 -7.76 10.35 -0.86
C GLN A 71 -8.87 10.39 0.20
N PHE A 72 -8.57 10.02 1.45
CA PHE A 72 -9.47 10.09 2.59
C PHE A 72 -9.41 11.42 3.36
N GLY A 73 -8.68 12.42 2.85
CA GLY A 73 -8.59 13.74 3.46
C GLY A 73 -7.59 13.85 4.62
N ALA A 74 -6.59 12.94 4.68
CA ALA A 74 -5.41 13.10 5.52
C ALA A 74 -4.52 14.27 5.08
#